data_AF-A0A0P9Q0P3-F1
#
_entry.id   AF-A0A0P9Q0P3-F1
#
_cell.length_a   1.000
_cell.length_b   1.000
_cell.length_c   1.000
_cell.angle_alpha   90.00
_cell.angle_beta   90.00
_cell.angle_gamma   90.00
#
_symmetry.space_group_name_H-M   'P 1'
#
loop_
_entity.id
_entity.type
_entity.pdbx_description
1 polymer ?
#
loop_
_entity_poly.entity_id
_entity_poly.type
_entity_poly.pdbx_seq_one_letter_code
_entity_poly.pdbx_strand_id
1 'polypeptide(L)'
;MLNLVGNNKIFSDTIINFSSNDFRSVELTAILPGTADEQAIIPRLKDQIARLPNVLSSPAVDVHLSSTTADFITLSVRPYCHNNHYDSVHRQTLALIRALMLNMS
;
A
#
# COMPACT_ATOMS: atom_id res chain seq x y z
N MET A 1 -27.88 3.95 -9.15
CA MET A 1 -28.00 5.32 -9.68
C MET A 1 -27.16 5.41 -10.95
N LEU A 2 -27.70 5.94 -12.05
CA LEU A 2 -26.97 6.15 -13.30
C LEU A 2 -26.48 7.61 -13.33
N ASN A 3 -25.20 7.82 -13.62
CA ASN A 3 -24.61 9.15 -13.75
C ASN A 3 -24.27 9.41 -15.23
N LEU A 4 -24.87 10.43 -15.83
CA LEU A 4 -24.58 10.87 -17.19
C LEU A 4 -23.76 12.17 -17.16
N VAL A 5 -22.72 12.23 -17.98
CA VAL A 5 -21.81 13.38 -18.05
C VAL A 5 -21.64 13.77 -19.52
N GLY A 6 -21.83 15.05 -19.84
CA GLY A 6 -21.65 15.56 -21.20
C GLY A 6 -20.18 15.66 -21.61
N ASN A 7 -19.87 15.40 -22.88
CA ASN A 7 -18.49 15.34 -23.41
C ASN A 7 -17.67 16.61 -23.14
N ASN A 8 -18.26 17.80 -23.31
CA ASN A 8 -17.55 19.06 -23.06
C ASN A 8 -16.99 19.12 -21.63
N LYS A 9 -17.70 18.57 -20.64
CA LYS A 9 -17.24 18.54 -19.24
C LYS A 9 -16.06 17.58 -19.05
N ILE A 10 -16.02 16.47 -19.78
CA ILE A 10 -14.91 15.50 -19.72
C ILE A 10 -13.64 16.10 -20.33
N PHE A 11 -13.76 16.81 -21.45
CA PHE A 11 -12.61 17.41 -22.15
C PHE A 11 -12.15 18.75 -21.60
N SER A 12 -12.84 19.30 -20.59
CA SER A 12 -12.45 20.58 -19.97
C SER A 12 -11.33 20.44 -18.94
N ASP A 13 -10.89 19.22 -18.63
CA ASP A 13 -9.86 18.95 -17.62
C ASP A 13 -9.04 17.69 -17.96
N THR A 14 -8.12 17.30 -17.07
CA THR A 14 -7.19 16.19 -17.21
C THR A 14 -7.89 14.84 -17.12
N ILE A 15 -7.63 13.98 -18.11
CA ILE A 15 -8.13 12.59 -18.13
C ILE A 15 -7.04 11.66 -17.57
N ILE A 16 -7.34 11.01 -16.43
CA ILE A 16 -6.43 10.06 -15.78
C ILE A 16 -6.90 8.63 -16.04
N ASN A 17 -6.09 7.83 -16.74
CA ASN A 17 -6.38 6.43 -17.03
C ASN A 17 -5.50 5.49 -16.19
N PHE A 18 -6.09 4.88 -15.15
CA PHE A 18 -5.37 3.93 -14.29
C PHE A 18 -5.18 2.54 -14.90
N SER A 19 -5.95 2.18 -15.92
CA SER A 19 -5.93 0.85 -16.53
C SER A 19 -4.91 0.74 -17.66
N SER A 20 -4.34 1.86 -18.11
CA SER A 20 -3.27 1.86 -19.11
C SER A 20 -1.88 1.65 -18.52
N ASN A 21 -1.73 1.76 -17.19
CA ASN A 21 -0.46 1.56 -16.52
C ASN A 21 -0.30 0.09 -16.12
N ASP A 22 0.84 -0.51 -16.43
CA ASP A 22 1.14 -1.90 -16.09
C ASP A 22 1.10 -2.17 -14.58
N PHE A 23 1.41 -1.15 -13.77
CA PHE A 23 1.34 -1.22 -12.32
C PHE A 23 1.03 0.14 -11.69
N ARG A 24 0.59 0.09 -10.44
CA ARG A 24 0.42 1.25 -9.55
C ARG A 24 0.84 0.89 -8.12
N SER A 25 1.26 1.88 -7.35
CA SER A 25 1.52 1.71 -5.92
C SER A 25 0.22 1.68 -5.14
N VAL A 26 0.14 0.78 -4.17
CA VAL A 26 -0.88 0.77 -3.12
C VAL A 26 -0.23 1.35 -1.89
N GLU A 27 -0.68 2.51 -1.42
CA GLU A 27 -0.05 3.20 -0.30
C GLU A 27 -0.80 2.92 0.99
N LEU A 28 -0.10 2.37 1.98
CA LEU A 28 -0.60 2.15 3.33
C LEU A 28 0.41 2.68 4.35
N THR A 29 -0.09 2.97 5.55
CA THR A 29 0.72 3.39 6.69
C THR A 29 0.57 2.36 7.80
N ALA A 30 1.69 1.92 8.38
CA ALA A 30 1.73 1.08 9.56
C ALA A 30 2.33 1.86 10.73
N ILE A 31 1.62 1.91 11.86
CA ILE A 31 2.08 2.58 13.08
C ILE A 31 2.39 1.49 14.11
N LEU A 32 3.60 1.51 14.65
CA LEU A 32 4.09 0.52 15.61
C LEU A 32 4.54 1.22 16.89
N PRO A 33 4.60 0.51 18.04
CA PRO A 33 5.17 1.06 19.26
C PRO A 33 6.60 1.57 19.04
N GLY A 34 6.99 2.64 19.73
CA GLY A 34 8.33 3.24 19.65
C GLY A 34 9.48 2.30 20.06
N THR A 35 9.17 1.22 20.78
CA THR A 35 10.12 0.18 21.20
C THR A 35 10.35 -0.92 20.15
N ALA A 36 9.65 -0.87 19.02
CA ALA A 36 9.73 -1.88 17.97
C ALA A 36 11.05 -1.82 17.21
N ASP A 37 11.67 -2.99 16.97
CA ASP A 37 12.88 -3.10 16.15
C ASP A 37 12.54 -3.00 14.65
N GLU A 38 12.60 -1.78 14.12
CA GLU A 38 12.35 -1.50 12.70
C GLU A 38 13.29 -2.27 11.76
N GLN A 39 14.53 -2.54 12.17
CA GLN A 39 15.52 -3.23 11.34
C GLN A 39 15.15 -4.70 11.16
N ALA A 40 14.52 -5.31 12.16
CA ALA A 40 13.97 -6.66 12.06
C ALA A 40 12.59 -6.70 11.37
N ILE A 41 11.75 -5.67 11.57
CA ILE A 41 10.37 -5.66 11.09
C ILE A 41 10.28 -5.33 9.59
N ILE A 42 11.03 -4.34 9.10
CA ILE A 42 10.94 -3.89 7.71
C ILE A 42 11.23 -5.03 6.72
N PRO A 43 12.32 -5.81 6.83
CA PRO A 43 12.60 -6.90 5.90
C PRO A 43 11.53 -7.99 5.95
N ARG A 44 11.07 -8.35 7.16
CA ARG A 44 10.01 -9.34 7.36
C ARG A 44 8.69 -8.92 6.72
N LEU A 45 8.32 -7.65 6.88
CA LEU A 45 7.10 -7.11 6.30
C LEU A 45 7.19 -7.05 4.77
N LYS A 46 8.34 -6.66 4.21
CA LYS A 46 8.61 -6.72 2.76
C LYS A 46 8.42 -8.14 2.23
N ASP A 47 9.04 -9.13 2.86
CA ASP A 47 8.96 -10.53 2.44
C ASP A 47 7.55 -11.11 2.52
N GLN A 48 6.81 -10.79 3.59
CA GLN A 48 5.44 -11.27 3.75
C GLN A 48 4.50 -10.65 2.71
N ILE A 49 4.62 -9.34 2.45
CA ILE A 49 3.80 -8.64 1.46
C ILE A 49 4.15 -9.09 0.04
N ALA A 50 5.43 -9.33 -0.27
CA ALA A 50 5.87 -9.81 -1.58
C ALA A 50 5.30 -11.19 -1.95
N ARG A 51 4.85 -11.97 -0.97
CA ARG A 51 4.20 -13.27 -1.17
C ARG A 51 2.69 -13.19 -1.38
N LEU A 52 2.09 -12.01 -1.24
CA LEU A 52 0.66 -11.85 -1.46
C LEU A 52 0.30 -12.00 -2.94
N PRO A 53 -0.84 -12.65 -3.26
CA PRO A 53 -1.36 -12.70 -4.62
C PRO A 53 -1.45 -11.32 -5.29
N ASN A 54 -0.99 -11.25 -6.54
CA ASN A 54 -1.04 -10.07 -7.41
C ASN A 54 -0.13 -8.89 -6.98
N VAL A 55 0.70 -9.07 -5.96
CA VAL A 55 1.83 -8.18 -5.71
C VAL A 55 2.94 -8.50 -6.71
N LEU A 56 3.46 -7.46 -7.35
CA LEU A 56 4.54 -7.59 -8.33
C LEU A 56 5.88 -7.78 -7.63
N SER A 57 6.76 -8.56 -8.26
CA SER A 57 8.16 -8.71 -7.85
C SER A 57 9.04 -7.57 -8.35
N SER A 58 8.65 -6.93 -9.46
CA SER A 58 9.32 -5.77 -10.04
C SER A 58 8.26 -4.76 -10.49
N PRO A 59 8.20 -3.55 -9.89
CA PRO A 59 9.03 -3.08 -8.78
C PRO A 59 8.80 -3.88 -7.49
N ALA A 60 9.86 -4.03 -6.68
CA ALA A 60 9.77 -4.72 -5.39
C ALA A 60 8.95 -3.92 -4.39
N VAL A 61 8.36 -4.60 -3.40
CA VAL A 61 7.64 -3.96 -2.29
C VAL A 61 8.57 -2.99 -1.55
N ASP A 62 8.14 -1.74 -1.44
CA ASP A 62 8.85 -0.75 -0.67
C ASP A 62 8.22 -0.59 0.72
N VAL A 63 9.08 -0.62 1.73
CA VAL A 63 8.73 -0.35 3.13
C VAL A 63 9.90 0.44 3.71
N HIS A 64 9.59 1.60 4.27
CA HIS A 64 10.58 2.47 4.87
C HIS A 64 9.98 3.24 6.05
N LEU A 65 10.87 3.70 6.93
CA LEU A 65 10.52 4.58 8.03
C LEU A 65 10.12 5.96 7.49
N SER A 66 8.95 6.45 7.89
CA SER A 66 8.40 7.73 7.45
C SER A 66 8.52 8.80 8.53
N SER A 67 8.26 8.45 9.78
CA SER A 67 8.41 9.35 10.92
C SER A 67 8.53 8.59 12.25
N THR A 68 9.16 9.23 13.24
CA THR A 68 9.31 8.70 14.59
C THR A 68 8.83 9.72 15.61
N THR A 69 8.02 9.29 16.57
CA THR A 69 7.60 10.06 17.75
C THR A 69 7.98 9.26 19.01
N ALA A 70 7.94 9.88 20.19
CA ALA A 70 8.31 9.22 21.45
C ALA A 70 7.58 7.88 21.69
N ASP A 71 6.30 7.80 21.34
CA ASP A 71 5.47 6.62 21.61
C ASP A 71 5.36 5.66 20.42
N PHE A 72 5.64 6.13 19.20
CA PHE A 72 5.34 5.38 17.97
C PHE A 72 6.35 5.62 16.85
N ILE A 73 6.60 4.57 16.07
CA ILE A 73 7.23 4.66 14.75
C ILE A 73 6.18 4.48 13.65
N THR A 74 6.32 5.23 12.57
CA THR A 74 5.42 5.18 11.41
C THR A 74 6.18 4.70 10.19
N LEU A 75 5.70 3.62 9.58
CA LEU A 75 6.25 3.04 8.35
C LEU A 75 5.30 3.32 7.18
N SER A 76 5.87 3.74 6.05
CA SER A 76 5.19 3.73 4.76
C SER A 76 5.35 2.35 4.13
N VAL A 77 4.24 1.79 3.64
CA VAL A 77 4.16 0.46 3.05
C VAL A 77 3.58 0.60 1.65
N ARG A 78 4.36 0.21 0.64
CA ARG A 78 4.04 0.39 -0.78
C ARG A 78 4.28 -0.89 -1.59
N PRO A 79 3.32 -1.82 -1.62
CA PRO A 79 3.28 -2.85 -2.64
C PRO A 79 2.85 -2.28 -4.00
N TYR A 80 3.23 -2.99 -5.06
CA TYR A 80 2.89 -2.65 -6.44
C TYR A 80 2.01 -3.73 -7.06
N CYS A 81 0.96 -3.35 -7.77
CA CYS A 81 0.06 -4.27 -8.46
C CYS A 81 -0.58 -3.63 -9.69
N HIS A 82 -1.16 -4.45 -10.57
CA HIS A 82 -2.03 -3.95 -11.64
C HIS A 82 -3.33 -3.37 -11.07
N ASN A 83 -3.93 -2.40 -11.76
CA ASN A 83 -5.14 -1.69 -11.30
C ASN A 83 -6.31 -2.63 -10.95
N ASN A 84 -6.49 -3.72 -11.70
CA ASN A 84 -7.54 -4.73 -11.47
C ASN A 84 -7.47 -5.39 -10.08
N HIS A 85 -6.31 -5.35 -9.41
CA HIS A 85 -6.08 -6.04 -8.15
C HIS A 85 -5.90 -5.07 -6.97
N TYR A 86 -6.02 -3.76 -7.20
CA TYR A 86 -5.71 -2.72 -6.22
C TYR A 86 -6.41 -2.95 -4.88
N ASP A 87 -7.74 -3.12 -4.90
CA ASP A 87 -8.54 -3.31 -3.68
C ASP A 87 -8.22 -4.62 -2.95
N SER A 88 -7.82 -5.65 -3.70
CA SER A 88 -7.47 -6.95 -3.14
C SER A 88 -6.13 -6.87 -2.42
N VAL A 89 -5.11 -6.32 -3.09
CA VAL A 89 -3.77 -6.11 -2.53
C VAL A 89 -3.85 -5.19 -1.32
N HIS A 90 -4.57 -4.07 -1.42
CA HIS A 90 -4.77 -3.15 -0.29
C HIS A 90 -5.33 -3.86 0.95
N ARG A 91 -6.42 -4.63 0.81
CA ARG A 91 -7.04 -5.33 1.95
C ARG A 91 -6.13 -6.41 2.54
N GLN A 92 -5.43 -7.16 1.69
CA GLN A 92 -4.51 -8.19 2.14
C GLN A 92 -3.29 -7.61 2.88
N THR A 93 -2.71 -6.52 2.35
CA THR A 93 -1.63 -5.80 3.02
C THR A 93 -2.08 -5.21 4.35
N LEU A 94 -3.27 -4.59 4.40
CA LEU A 94 -3.83 -4.08 5.65
C LEU A 94 -4.05 -5.20 6.69
N ALA A 95 -4.52 -6.37 6.26
CA ALA A 95 -4.69 -7.52 7.14
C ALA A 95 -3.35 -8.01 7.73
N LEU A 96 -2.28 -8.05 6.92
CA LEU A 96 -0.94 -8.37 7.40
C LEU A 96 -0.42 -7.34 8.41
N ILE A 97 -0.60 -6.04 8.13
CA ILE A 97 -0.20 -4.96 9.05
C ILE A 97 -0.93 -5.12 10.40
N ARG A 98 -2.25 -5.39 10.37
CA ARG A 98 -3.03 -5.64 11.59
C ARG A 98 -2.55 -6.88 12.35
N ALA A 99 -2.26 -7.97 11.66
CA ALA A 99 -1.76 -9.19 12.29
C ALA A 99 -0.38 -8.96 12.93
N LEU A 100 0.50 -8.19 12.29
CA LEU A 100 1.78 -7.78 12.85
C LEU A 100 1.57 -7.00 14.16
N MET A 101 0.67 -6.00 14.16
CA MET A 101 0.38 -5.18 15.35
C MET A 101 -0.15 -6.02 16.52
N LEU A 102 -1.03 -6.99 16.26
CA LEU A 102 -1.58 -7.88 17.31
C LEU A 102 -0.53 -8.81 17.92
N ASN A 103 0.52 -9.16 17.18
CA ASN A 103 1.61 -10.01 17.70
C ASN A 103 2.64 -9.22 18.52
N MET A 104 2.51 -7.89 18.58
CA MET A 104 3.42 -6.99 19.28
C MET A 104 2.84 -6.42 20.58
N SER A 105 1.55 -6.67 20.84
CA SER A 105 0.86 -6.30 22.09
C SER A 105 0.99 -7.35 23.18
#